data_AF-A0A379WRL9-F1
#
_entry.id   AF-A0A379WRL9-F1
#
_cell.length_a   1.000
_cell.length_b   1.000
_cell.length_c   1.000
_cell.angle_alpha   90.00
_cell.angle_beta   90.00
_cell.angle_gamma   90.00
#
_symmetry.space_group_name_H-M   'P 1'
#
loop_
_entity.id
_entity.type
_entity.pdbx_description
1 polymer ?
#
loop_
_entity_poly.entity_id
_entity_poly.type
_entity_poly.pdbx_seq_one_letter_code
_entity_poly.pdbx_strand_id
1 'polypeptide(L)'
;MKLIDDASVSRLATIFDPLLPEGKLSPAHYQHILSAYHLTDATPQKQAETLFCLSTAFARYSSSAIFGTEHDSPPALRGYAEALMQKAWELSPAIFPSSEQFTEWSDRFHGLHGAFTCTSVVADSMQRHARKYFPSVLSSILPLAWA
;
A
#
# COMPACT_ATOMS: atom_id res chain seq x y z
N MET A 1 -5.42 11.08 -16.16
CA MET A 1 -4.03 10.76 -16.52
C MET A 1 -3.72 9.35 -16.06
N LYS A 2 -3.08 8.52 -16.88
CA LYS A 2 -2.66 7.15 -16.54
C LYS A 2 -1.13 7.05 -16.61
N LEU A 3 -0.51 6.21 -15.79
CA LEU A 3 0.95 6.07 -15.67
C LEU A 3 1.40 4.64 -16.02
N ILE A 4 0.91 4.14 -17.16
CA ILE A 4 1.15 2.76 -17.63
C ILE A 4 1.98 2.71 -18.92
N ASP A 5 2.28 3.85 -19.53
CA ASP A 5 3.22 3.90 -20.65
C ASP A 5 4.67 3.68 -20.19
N ASP A 6 5.52 3.21 -21.10
CA ASP A 6 6.92 2.85 -20.79
C ASP A 6 7.71 3.97 -20.12
N ALA A 7 7.49 5.23 -20.52
CA ALA A 7 8.21 6.37 -19.94
C ALA A 7 7.76 6.62 -18.49
N SER A 8 6.46 6.53 -18.22
CA SER A 8 5.90 6.59 -16.86
C SER A 8 6.37 5.44 -15.98
N VAL A 9 6.33 4.20 -16.50
CA VAL A 9 6.78 3.01 -15.76
C VAL A 9 8.25 3.11 -15.41
N SER A 10 9.10 3.47 -16.37
CA SER A 10 10.53 3.68 -16.15
C SER A 10 10.78 4.78 -15.11
N ARG A 11 10.06 5.90 -15.19
CA ARG A 11 10.18 6.99 -14.22
C ARG A 11 9.80 6.54 -12.81
N LEU A 12 8.69 5.81 -12.65
CA LEU A 12 8.26 5.34 -11.34
C LEU A 12 9.27 4.34 -10.74
N ALA A 13 9.81 3.42 -11.53
CA ALA A 13 10.87 2.50 -11.08
C ALA A 13 12.08 3.27 -10.51
N THR A 14 12.55 4.32 -11.21
CA THR A 14 13.68 5.15 -10.71
C THR A 14 13.39 5.86 -9.38
N ILE A 15 12.11 6.07 -9.04
CA ILE A 15 11.70 6.74 -7.80
C ILE A 15 11.53 5.74 -6.66
N PHE A 16 10.87 4.60 -6.91
CA PHE A 16 10.45 3.67 -5.87
C PHE A 16 11.43 2.54 -5.61
N ASP A 17 12.15 2.03 -6.62
CA ASP A 17 13.07 0.91 -6.44
C ASP A 17 14.15 1.19 -5.39
N PRO A 18 14.78 2.39 -5.33
CA PRO A 18 15.76 2.70 -4.28
C PRO A 18 15.17 2.70 -2.85
N LEU A 19 13.85 2.89 -2.72
CA LEU A 19 13.16 2.87 -1.43
C LEU A 19 12.85 1.45 -0.96
N LEU A 20 12.97 0.46 -1.86
CA LEU A 20 12.53 -0.91 -1.68
C LEU A 20 13.67 -1.95 -1.92
N PRO A 21 14.81 -1.88 -1.21
CA PRO A 21 15.88 -2.86 -1.35
C PRO A 21 15.33 -4.27 -1.07
N GLU A 22 15.58 -5.20 -2.00
CA GLU A 22 15.06 -6.58 -1.96
C GLU A 22 13.52 -6.65 -1.88
N GLY A 23 12.81 -5.64 -2.39
CA GLY A 23 11.36 -5.56 -2.37
C GLY A 23 10.75 -5.14 -1.03
N LYS A 24 11.58 -4.84 -0.02
CA LYS A 24 11.13 -4.44 1.33
C LYS A 24 11.34 -2.96 1.57
N LEU A 25 10.44 -2.35 2.35
CA LEU A 25 10.55 -0.96 2.74
C LEU A 25 11.89 -0.69 3.44
N SER A 26 12.74 0.16 2.86
CA SER A 26 14.07 0.41 3.42
C SER A 26 13.95 0.96 4.85
N PRO A 27 14.86 0.58 5.78
CA PRO A 27 14.81 1.08 7.15
C PRO A 27 14.89 2.60 7.25
N ALA A 28 15.72 3.24 6.41
CA ALA A 28 15.86 4.69 6.38
C ALA A 28 14.55 5.38 5.94
N HIS A 29 13.90 4.86 4.89
CA HIS A 29 12.63 5.41 4.42
C HIS A 29 11.49 5.16 5.42
N TYR A 30 11.48 4.01 6.09
CA TYR A 30 10.55 3.74 7.19
C TYR A 30 10.66 4.81 8.30
N GLN A 31 11.88 5.17 8.72
CA GLN A 31 12.09 6.22 9.72
C GLN A 31 11.65 7.61 9.23
N HIS A 32 11.83 7.92 7.95
CA HIS A 32 11.30 9.15 7.36
C HIS A 32 9.77 9.19 7.43
N ILE A 33 9.09 8.08 7.12
CA ILE A 33 7.62 7.98 7.25
C ILE A 33 7.21 8.20 8.71
N LEU A 34 7.85 7.52 9.67
CA LEU A 34 7.51 7.70 11.09
C LEU A 34 7.68 9.15 11.53
N SER A 35 8.76 9.81 11.12
CA SER A 35 9.00 11.21 11.47
C SER A 35 7.95 12.13 10.85
N ALA A 36 7.63 11.96 9.57
CA ALA A 36 6.66 12.78 8.85
C ALA A 36 5.23 12.68 9.42
N TYR A 37 4.86 11.50 9.95
CA TYR A 37 3.56 11.25 10.56
C TYR A 37 3.56 11.37 12.09
N HIS A 38 4.66 11.82 12.71
CA HIS A 38 4.81 11.96 14.17
C HIS A 38 4.55 10.64 14.93
N LEU A 39 5.08 9.54 14.40
CA LEU A 39 4.90 8.17 14.89
C LEU A 39 6.17 7.56 15.50
N THR A 40 7.26 8.30 15.63
CA THR A 40 8.55 7.81 16.15
C THR A 40 8.40 7.11 17.50
N ASP A 41 7.61 7.70 18.39
CA ASP A 41 7.37 7.18 19.75
C ASP A 41 6.01 6.50 19.90
N ALA A 42 5.30 6.28 18.78
CA ALA A 42 4.00 5.61 18.78
C ALA A 42 4.13 4.09 18.99
N THR A 43 3.05 3.46 19.42
CA THR A 43 3.03 1.99 19.60
C THR A 43 3.20 1.28 18.26
N PRO A 44 3.76 0.04 18.24
CA PRO A 44 3.87 -0.76 17.02
C PRO A 44 2.52 -0.94 16.31
N GLN A 45 1.43 -1.07 17.07
CA GLN A 45 0.08 -1.15 16.52
C GLN A 45 -0.31 0.12 15.76
N LYS A 46 -0.09 1.31 16.33
CA LYS A 46 -0.44 2.58 15.67
C LYS A 46 0.40 2.83 14.41
N GLN A 47 1.68 2.46 14.46
CA GLN A 47 2.57 2.47 13.31
C GLN A 47 2.05 1.53 12.21
N ALA A 48 1.67 0.29 12.57
CA ALA A 48 1.11 -0.69 11.65
C ALA A 48 -0.20 -0.20 11.00
N GLU A 49 -1.14 0.31 11.78
CA GLU A 49 -2.42 0.86 11.27
C GLU A 49 -2.18 1.99 10.27
N THR A 50 -1.19 2.86 10.55
CA THR A 50 -0.85 3.98 9.67
C THR A 50 -0.23 3.50 8.36
N LEU A 51 0.74 2.59 8.43
CA LEU A 51 1.36 1.98 7.25
C LEU A 51 0.32 1.20 6.42
N PHE A 52 -0.63 0.52 7.06
CA PHE A 52 -1.73 -0.16 6.38
C PHE A 52 -2.62 0.83 5.61
N CYS A 53 -2.96 1.98 6.22
CA CYS A 53 -3.74 3.03 5.56
C CYS A 53 -2.95 3.67 4.40
N LEU A 54 -1.64 3.86 4.55
CA LEU A 54 -0.77 4.31 3.46
C LEU A 54 -0.72 3.29 2.32
N SER A 55 -0.58 2.00 2.63
CA SER A 55 -0.65 0.92 1.64
C SER A 55 -1.98 0.97 0.87
N THR A 56 -3.09 1.16 1.58
CA THR A 56 -4.43 1.32 0.97
C THR A 56 -4.48 2.52 0.01
N ALA A 57 -3.86 3.65 0.38
CA ALA A 57 -3.78 4.83 -0.49
C ALA A 57 -2.93 4.58 -1.75
N PHE A 58 -1.79 3.92 -1.63
CA PHE A 58 -0.95 3.56 -2.79
C PHE A 58 -1.58 2.47 -3.66
N ALA A 59 -2.34 1.54 -3.07
CA ALA A 59 -3.20 0.62 -3.80
C ALA A 59 -4.23 1.40 -4.63
N ARG A 60 -4.89 2.43 -4.06
CA ARG A 60 -5.80 3.32 -4.79
C ARG A 60 -5.10 4.09 -5.90
N TYR A 61 -3.90 4.62 -5.67
CA TYR A 61 -3.12 5.29 -6.72
C TYR A 61 -2.85 4.37 -7.91
N SER A 62 -2.51 3.10 -7.65
CA SER A 62 -2.24 2.12 -8.71
C SER A 62 -3.49 1.59 -9.43
N SER A 63 -4.69 1.92 -8.95
CA SER A 63 -5.93 1.34 -9.42
C SER A 63 -6.47 1.97 -10.71
N SER A 64 -7.49 1.33 -11.30
CA SER A 64 -8.18 1.83 -12.50
C SER A 64 -8.80 3.23 -12.32
N ALA A 65 -9.07 3.64 -11.08
CA ALA A 65 -9.64 4.95 -10.78
C ALA A 65 -8.62 6.09 -10.94
N ILE A 66 -7.35 5.85 -10.60
CA ILE A 66 -6.32 6.91 -10.54
C ILE A 66 -5.31 6.72 -11.68
N PHE A 67 -4.19 6.01 -11.47
CA PHE A 67 -3.11 5.93 -12.45
C PHE A 67 -3.07 4.64 -13.28
N GLY A 68 -3.78 3.58 -12.87
CA GLY A 68 -3.93 2.35 -13.64
C GLY A 68 -5.16 2.35 -14.54
N THR A 69 -5.35 1.25 -15.26
CA THR A 69 -6.55 0.91 -16.03
C THR A 69 -7.18 -0.36 -15.44
N GLU A 70 -8.24 -0.87 -16.06
CA GLU A 70 -8.85 -2.14 -15.65
C GLU A 70 -7.93 -3.35 -15.89
N HIS A 71 -6.99 -3.25 -16.83
CA HIS A 71 -6.14 -4.37 -17.25
C HIS A 71 -4.65 -4.18 -16.91
N ASP A 72 -4.27 -2.99 -16.47
CA ASP A 72 -2.87 -2.65 -16.21
C ASP A 72 -2.74 -1.67 -15.05
N SER A 73 -1.75 -1.89 -14.19
CA SER A 73 -1.52 -1.09 -12.99
C SER A 73 -0.02 -0.85 -12.77
N PRO A 74 0.39 0.40 -12.45
CA PRO A 74 1.80 0.76 -12.37
C PRO A 74 2.58 -0.13 -11.37
N PRO A 75 3.54 -0.95 -11.83
CA PRO A 75 4.18 -1.97 -11.00
C PRO A 75 4.87 -1.41 -9.76
N ALA A 76 5.58 -0.29 -9.90
CA ALA A 76 6.28 0.38 -8.81
C ALA A 76 5.32 0.82 -7.67
N LEU A 77 4.12 1.30 -8.01
CA LEU A 77 3.12 1.69 -7.02
C LEU A 77 2.53 0.48 -6.29
N ARG A 78 2.34 -0.63 -7.01
CA ARG A 78 1.91 -1.91 -6.41
C ARG A 78 2.96 -2.44 -5.44
N GLY A 79 4.21 -2.50 -5.86
CA GLY A 79 5.32 -2.96 -5.02
C GLY A 79 5.49 -2.09 -3.77
N TYR A 80 5.35 -0.77 -3.89
CA TYR A 80 5.41 0.11 -2.73
C TYR A 80 4.22 -0.06 -1.77
N ALA A 81 3.00 -0.22 -2.29
CA ALA A 81 1.84 -0.53 -1.47
C ALA A 81 2.02 -1.86 -0.71
N GLU A 82 2.53 -2.88 -1.39
CA GLU A 82 2.80 -4.20 -0.82
C GLU A 82 3.87 -4.12 0.28
N ALA A 83 4.99 -3.45 0.04
CA ALA A 83 6.06 -3.28 1.02
C ALA A 83 5.60 -2.55 2.29
N LEU A 84 4.72 -1.56 2.15
CA LEU A 84 4.09 -0.89 3.31
C LEU A 84 3.21 -1.86 4.11
N MET A 85 2.44 -2.71 3.42
CA MET A 85 1.59 -3.71 4.06
C MET A 85 2.41 -4.80 4.76
N GLN A 86 3.47 -5.31 4.12
CA GLN A 86 4.40 -6.25 4.77
C GLN A 86 4.99 -5.64 6.04
N LYS A 87 5.41 -4.37 5.98
CA LYS A 87 5.97 -3.71 7.17
C LYS A 87 4.93 -3.55 8.29
N ALA A 88 3.68 -3.27 7.95
CA ALA A 88 2.58 -3.25 8.91
C ALA A 88 2.36 -4.63 9.56
N TRP A 89 2.43 -5.71 8.77
CA TRP A 89 2.32 -7.09 9.27
C TRP A 89 3.45 -7.44 10.24
N GLU A 90 4.70 -7.07 9.93
CA GLU A 90 5.85 -7.27 10.82
C GLU A 90 5.68 -6.58 12.18
N LEU A 91 5.07 -5.39 12.21
CA LEU A 91 4.91 -4.58 13.42
C LEU A 91 3.76 -5.07 14.30
N SER A 92 2.63 -5.41 13.70
CA SER A 92 1.45 -5.84 14.45
C SER A 92 0.51 -6.69 13.57
N PRO A 93 0.75 -8.01 13.45
CA PRO A 93 -0.09 -8.87 12.62
C PRO A 93 -1.53 -8.96 13.14
N ALA A 94 -1.76 -8.65 14.42
CA ALA A 94 -3.07 -8.64 15.05
C ALA A 94 -4.05 -7.58 14.47
N ILE A 95 -3.57 -6.57 13.74
CA ILE A 95 -4.47 -5.60 13.08
C ILE A 95 -5.11 -6.16 11.81
N PHE A 96 -4.58 -7.28 11.28
CA PHE A 96 -5.06 -7.89 10.05
C PHE A 96 -6.20 -8.89 10.34
N PRO A 97 -7.08 -9.15 9.37
CA PRO A 97 -8.15 -10.14 9.55
C PRO A 97 -7.63 -11.55 9.83
N SER A 98 -6.62 -11.98 9.08
CA SER A 98 -5.96 -13.28 9.21
C SER A 98 -4.67 -13.32 8.38
N SER A 99 -3.86 -14.36 8.56
CA SER A 99 -2.70 -14.67 7.72
C SER A 99 -3.08 -14.90 6.26
N GLU A 100 -4.17 -15.61 6.01
CA GLU A 100 -4.64 -15.92 4.66
C GLU A 100 -5.03 -14.64 3.91
N GLN A 101 -5.68 -13.69 4.60
CA GLN A 101 -6.08 -12.44 3.98
C GLN A 101 -4.88 -11.54 3.67
N PHE A 102 -3.84 -11.56 4.51
CA PHE A 102 -2.59 -10.88 4.22
C PHE A 102 -1.91 -11.45 2.96
N THR A 103 -1.80 -12.77 2.87
CA THR A 103 -1.25 -13.46 1.69
C THR A 103 -2.08 -13.15 0.44
N GLU A 104 -3.40 -13.19 0.54
CA GLU A 104 -4.30 -12.90 -0.59
C GLU A 104 -4.13 -11.48 -1.14
N TRP A 105 -3.96 -10.49 -0.27
CA TRP A 105 -3.65 -9.13 -0.71
C TRP A 105 -2.26 -9.03 -1.34
N SER A 106 -1.25 -9.69 -0.77
CA SER A 106 0.12 -9.69 -1.32
C SER A 106 0.17 -10.33 -2.71
N ASP A 107 -0.50 -11.48 -2.90
CA ASP A 107 -0.57 -12.17 -4.20
C ASP A 107 -1.20 -11.29 -5.29
N ARG A 108 -2.24 -10.53 -4.94
CA ARG A 108 -2.89 -9.59 -5.87
C ARG A 108 -2.00 -8.40 -6.22
N PHE A 109 -1.17 -7.91 -5.31
CA PHE A 109 -0.19 -6.88 -5.66
C PHE A 109 0.84 -7.39 -6.66
N HIS A 110 1.20 -8.68 -6.62
CA HIS A 110 2.13 -9.30 -7.55
C HIS A 110 1.49 -9.77 -8.87
N GLY A 111 0.15 -9.85 -8.95
CA GLY A 111 -0.54 -10.39 -10.12
C GLY A 111 -0.37 -11.91 -10.26
N LEU A 112 -0.13 -12.61 -9.15
CA LEU A 112 0.03 -14.06 -9.12
C LEU A 112 -1.34 -14.76 -9.30
N HIS A 113 -1.31 -16.04 -9.68
CA HIS A 113 -2.50 -16.89 -9.81
C HIS A 113 -3.54 -16.43 -10.85
N GLY A 114 -3.12 -15.71 -11.90
CA GLY A 114 -4.02 -15.20 -12.93
C GLY A 114 -4.93 -14.07 -12.41
N ALA A 115 -4.59 -13.47 -11.28
CA ALA A 115 -5.30 -12.33 -10.74
C ALA A 115 -5.16 -11.14 -11.69
N PHE A 116 -6.30 -10.57 -12.08
CA PHE A 116 -6.36 -9.26 -12.73
C PHE A 116 -5.53 -8.26 -11.93
N THR A 117 -4.60 -7.57 -12.59
CA THR A 117 -3.66 -6.63 -11.94
C THR A 117 -4.32 -5.35 -11.44
N CYS A 118 -5.62 -5.15 -11.73
CA CYS A 118 -6.39 -4.02 -11.21
C CYS A 118 -6.49 -4.11 -9.69
N THR A 119 -5.76 -3.23 -9.00
CA THR A 119 -5.73 -3.13 -7.54
C THR A 119 -6.98 -2.48 -6.95
N SER A 120 -8.00 -2.14 -7.74
CA SER A 120 -9.25 -1.58 -7.24
C SER A 120 -9.90 -2.48 -6.20
N VAL A 121 -9.93 -3.80 -6.45
CA VAL A 121 -10.48 -4.81 -5.52
C VAL A 121 -9.67 -4.85 -4.22
N VAL A 122 -8.34 -4.81 -4.30
CA VAL A 122 -7.44 -4.81 -3.13
C VAL A 122 -7.66 -3.54 -2.33
N ALA A 123 -7.62 -2.38 -2.97
CA ALA A 123 -7.82 -1.09 -2.34
C ALA A 123 -9.18 -1.00 -1.64
N ASP A 124 -10.26 -1.43 -2.28
CA ASP A 124 -11.61 -1.45 -1.67
C ASP A 124 -11.68 -2.41 -0.48
N SER A 125 -11.04 -3.58 -0.57
CA SER A 125 -11.02 -4.56 0.52
C SER A 125 -10.26 -4.06 1.73
N MET A 126 -9.04 -3.55 1.52
CA MET A 126 -8.21 -2.95 2.57
C MET A 126 -8.91 -1.74 3.19
N GLN A 127 -9.50 -0.85 2.38
CA GLN A 127 -10.21 0.32 2.88
C GLN A 127 -11.42 -0.07 3.72
N ARG A 128 -12.22 -1.07 3.30
CA ARG A 128 -13.34 -1.59 4.11
C ARG A 128 -12.87 -2.14 5.45
N HIS A 129 -11.75 -2.87 5.49
CA HIS A 129 -11.15 -3.35 6.72
C HIS A 129 -10.75 -2.19 7.64
N ALA A 130 -10.01 -1.21 7.11
CA ALA A 130 -9.56 -0.05 7.88
C ALA A 130 -10.74 0.77 8.44
N ARG A 131 -11.81 0.98 7.65
CA ARG A 131 -13.04 1.65 8.12
C ARG A 131 -13.70 0.92 9.29
N LYS A 132 -13.59 -0.40 9.35
CA LYS A 132 -14.23 -1.22 10.39
C LYS A 132 -13.47 -1.18 11.71
N TYR A 133 -12.14 -1.25 11.68
CA TYR A 133 -11.33 -1.47 12.89
C TYR A 133 -10.50 -0.26 13.33
N PHE A 134 -10.05 0.58 12.42
CA PHE A 134 -9.25 1.77 12.73
C PHE A 134 -9.64 2.97 11.85
N PRO A 135 -10.94 3.34 11.81
CA PRO A 135 -11.45 4.40 10.92
C PRO A 135 -10.83 5.77 11.17
N SER A 136 -10.42 6.06 12.41
CA SER A 136 -9.78 7.33 12.78
C SER A 136 -8.38 7.48 12.18
N VAL A 137 -7.63 6.38 12.03
CA VAL A 137 -6.35 6.41 11.31
C VAL A 137 -6.63 6.62 9.84
N LEU A 138 -7.57 5.87 9.28
CA LEU A 138 -7.90 5.93 7.87
C LEU A 138 -8.26 7.36 7.43
N SER A 139 -9.11 8.06 8.19
CA SER A 139 -9.53 9.42 7.87
C SER A 139 -8.41 10.47 7.99
N SER A 140 -7.36 10.18 8.76
CA SER A 140 -6.18 11.05 8.88
C SER A 140 -5.16 10.86 7.75
N ILE A 141 -5.24 9.75 7.01
CA ILE A 141 -4.28 9.36 5.97
C ILE A 141 -4.87 9.45 4.57
N LEU A 142 -6.08 8.92 4.36
CA LEU A 142 -6.69 8.92 3.03
C LEU A 142 -7.15 10.33 2.64
N PRO A 143 -6.85 10.79 1.42
CA PRO A 143 -7.46 11.99 0.87
C PRO A 143 -8.99 11.92 0.95
N LEU A 144 -9.63 13.01 1.39
CA LEU A 144 -11.08 13.06 1.60
C LEU A 144 -11.89 12.65 0.36
N ALA A 145 -11.40 12.97 -0.84
CA ALA A 145 -12.05 12.60 -2.10
C ALA A 145 -12.09 11.09 -2.37
N TRP A 146 -11.33 10.29 -1.62
CA TRP A 146 -11.24 8.82 -1.77
C TRP A 146 -11.79 8.07 -0.56
N ALA A 147 -12.30 8.81 0.42
CA ALA A 147 -12.80 8.31 1.70
C ALA A 147 -14.22 7.73 1.61
#